data_AF-A0A9E3CS55-F1
#
_entry.id   AF-A0A9E3CS55-F1
#
_cell.length_a   1.000
_cell.length_b   1.000
_cell.length_c   1.000
_cell.angle_alpha   90.00
_cell.angle_beta   90.00
_cell.angle_gamma   90.00
#
_symmetry.space_group_name_H-M   'P 1'
#
loop_
_entity.id
_entity.type
_entity.pdbx_description
1 polymer ?
#
loop_
_entity_poly.entity_id
_entity_poly.type
_entity_poly.pdbx_seq_one_letter_code
_entity_poly.pdbx_strand_id
1 'polypeptide(L)'
;MRFVERRVGDRRILRLIRDWLKAGVMEDGVVRTGEAGTPQGAVISPLLANIYLHNVFDLWAHGWRSRAAAGAVILVRYADDIVAGFEHRAEAERFMAGLRGRLGAFGLQLHPVKTRLLEFGRGAAAARRGRGLGKPETFDFLGFTHICGVTRKGKFSVHRKTRRDRLRAKLREVKDTLRRRLHDPIEEQGAWLRQVVQGFFAYHAVPNNIQALGAFRRLTGRLWGRTLRRRSQKDRTPWGAVTKLVAHWLPKPHIIHPWPDRRFAATHPRWEPGAGIPHAGFCAGGAP
;
A
#
# COMPACT_ATOMS: atom_id res chain seq x y z
N MET A 1 19.19 -17.76 0.02
CA MET A 1 19.85 -18.29 -1.20
C MET A 1 19.04 -19.40 -1.88
N ARG A 2 18.67 -20.49 -1.18
CA ARG A 2 17.94 -21.63 -1.77
C ARG A 2 16.77 -21.29 -2.71
N PHE A 3 15.96 -20.28 -2.39
CA PHE A 3 14.84 -19.87 -3.27
C PHE A 3 15.27 -19.20 -4.58
N VAL A 4 16.38 -18.47 -4.58
CA VAL A 4 16.94 -17.83 -5.79
C VAL A 4 17.58 -18.90 -6.68
N GLU A 5 18.28 -19.85 -6.07
CA GLU A 5 18.95 -20.97 -6.75
C GLU A 5 17.98 -21.88 -7.52
N ARG A 6 16.68 -21.87 -7.20
CA ARG A 6 15.65 -22.60 -7.95
C ARG A 6 15.46 -22.10 -9.39
N ARG A 7 15.77 -20.83 -9.65
CA ARG A 7 15.55 -20.19 -10.97
C ARG A 7 16.83 -19.63 -11.59
N VAL A 8 17.86 -19.39 -10.79
CA VAL A 8 19.14 -18.83 -11.25
C VAL A 8 20.24 -19.87 -11.08
N GLY A 9 20.77 -20.36 -12.21
CA GLY A 9 21.89 -21.31 -12.24
C GLY A 9 23.28 -20.66 -12.31
N ASP A 10 23.39 -19.36 -12.65
CA ASP A 10 24.68 -18.68 -12.79
C ASP A 10 25.33 -18.48 -11.41
N ARG A 11 26.42 -19.22 -11.17
CA ARG A 11 27.18 -19.19 -9.91
C ARG A 11 27.79 -17.82 -9.60
N ARG A 12 28.09 -16.99 -10.61
CA ARG A 12 28.65 -15.65 -10.43
C ARG A 12 27.58 -14.70 -9.88
N ILE A 13 26.38 -14.74 -10.45
CA ILE A 13 25.23 -13.96 -9.96
C ILE A 13 24.86 -14.39 -8.54
N LEU A 14 24.81 -15.69 -8.27
CA LEU A 14 24.53 -16.21 -6.93
C LEU A 14 25.59 -15.77 -5.90
N ARG A 15 26.86 -15.68 -6.31
CA ARG A 15 27.93 -15.15 -5.47
C ARG A 15 27.72 -13.67 -5.18
N LEU A 16 27.46 -12.84 -6.19
CA LEU A 16 27.16 -11.42 -6.03
C LEU A 16 25.98 -11.16 -5.09
N ILE A 17 24.88 -11.92 -5.26
CA ILE A 17 23.71 -11.80 -4.37
C ILE A 17 24.09 -12.19 -2.94
N ARG A 18 24.92 -13.23 -2.76
CA ARG A 18 25.39 -13.64 -1.44
C ARG A 18 26.27 -12.58 -0.81
N ASP A 19 27.12 -11.94 -1.59
CA ASP A 19 28.00 -10.87 -1.12
C ASP A 19 27.18 -9.62 -0.74
N TRP A 20 26.14 -9.27 -1.52
CA TRP A 20 25.18 -8.22 -1.15
C TRP A 20 24.36 -8.53 0.11
N LEU A 21 24.07 -9.81 0.38
CA LEU A 21 23.40 -10.22 1.62
C LEU A 21 24.33 -10.19 2.83
N LYS A 22 25.63 -10.43 2.64
CA LYS A 22 26.66 -10.43 3.69
C LYS A 22 27.21 -9.04 3.98
N ALA A 23 27.29 -8.18 2.96
CA ALA A 23 27.65 -6.79 3.11
C ALA A 23 26.57 -6.11 3.96
N GLY A 24 26.82 -5.99 5.26
CA GLY A 24 25.92 -5.36 6.21
C GLY A 24 25.59 -3.91 5.86
N VAL A 25 24.57 -3.36 6.51
CA VAL A 25 24.23 -1.94 6.39
C VAL A 25 25.33 -1.13 7.08
N MET A 26 25.89 -0.14 6.38
CA MET A 26 26.65 0.93 7.02
C MET A 26 25.64 1.99 7.49
N GLU A 27 25.33 1.99 8.79
CA GLU A 27 24.65 3.10 9.46
C GLU A 27 25.70 3.85 10.29
N ASP A 28 25.78 5.18 10.10
CA ASP A 28 26.63 6.09 10.89
C ASP A 28 28.13 5.72 10.97
N GLY A 29 28.72 5.24 9.87
CA GLY A 29 30.16 4.96 9.79
C GLY A 29 30.62 3.66 10.49
N VAL A 30 29.69 2.85 11.00
CA VAL A 30 29.99 1.55 11.61
C VAL A 30 29.39 0.43 10.75
N VAL A 31 30.23 -0.49 10.30
CA VAL A 31 29.78 -1.69 9.59
C VAL A 31 29.14 -2.64 10.59
N ARG A 32 27.81 -2.77 10.56
CA ARG A 32 27.08 -3.80 11.32
C ARG A 32 26.78 -4.99 10.39
N THR A 33 27.51 -6.08 10.58
CA THR A 33 27.16 -7.38 9.98
C THR A 33 25.93 -7.93 10.69
N GLY A 34 24.75 -7.74 10.10
CA GLY A 34 23.52 -8.34 10.61
C GLY A 34 23.49 -9.84 10.31
N GLU A 35 23.36 -10.68 11.34
CA GLU A 35 23.16 -12.14 11.18
C GLU A 35 21.78 -12.50 10.60
N ALA A 36 20.84 -11.55 10.51
CA ALA A 36 19.54 -11.75 9.89
C ALA A 36 18.98 -10.46 9.26
N GLY A 37 18.58 -10.56 7.98
CA GLY A 37 17.92 -9.49 7.22
C GLY A 37 18.75 -8.97 6.05
N THR A 38 18.10 -8.69 4.92
CA THR A 38 18.70 -7.94 3.80
C THR A 38 18.98 -6.50 4.24
N PRO A 39 20.12 -5.90 3.86
CA PRO A 39 20.42 -4.50 4.15
C PRO A 39 19.29 -3.56 3.70
N GLN A 40 18.75 -2.73 4.60
CA GLN A 40 17.86 -1.63 4.23
C GLN A 40 18.69 -0.59 3.47
N GLY A 41 18.53 -0.52 2.15
CA GLY A 41 19.26 0.41 1.29
C GLY A 41 19.98 -0.23 0.10
N ALA A 42 20.15 -1.56 0.08
CA ALA A 42 20.61 -2.25 -1.12
C ALA A 42 19.48 -2.30 -2.15
N VAL A 43 19.74 -1.84 -3.38
CA VAL A 43 18.76 -1.77 -4.48
C VAL A 43 18.05 -3.12 -4.74
N ILE A 44 18.72 -4.23 -4.43
CA ILE A 44 18.19 -5.58 -4.63
C ILE A 44 17.25 -6.07 -3.51
N SER A 45 17.28 -5.46 -2.32
CA SER A 45 16.53 -5.95 -1.15
C SER A 45 15.01 -6.10 -1.40
N PRO A 46 14.31 -5.14 -2.05
CA PRO A 46 12.89 -5.30 -2.36
C PRO A 46 12.59 -6.48 -3.29
N LEU A 47 13.50 -6.80 -4.20
CA LEU A 47 13.36 -7.96 -5.09
C LEU A 47 13.51 -9.27 -4.31
N LEU A 48 14.56 -9.37 -3.49
CA LEU A 48 14.81 -10.58 -2.69
C LEU A 48 13.69 -10.83 -1.68
N ALA A 49 13.17 -9.78 -1.03
CA ALA A 49 12.03 -9.88 -0.14
C ALA A 49 10.78 -10.43 -0.86
N ASN A 50 10.52 -9.98 -2.09
CA ASN A 50 9.40 -10.50 -2.88
C ASN A 50 9.61 -11.95 -3.32
N ILE A 51 10.81 -12.34 -3.74
CA ILE A 51 11.13 -13.74 -4.07
C ILE A 51 10.94 -14.63 -2.84
N TYR A 52 11.36 -14.16 -1.66
CA TYR A 52 11.20 -14.86 -0.41
C TYR A 52 9.73 -15.06 -0.06
N LEU A 53 8.95 -13.97 0.00
CA LEU A 53 7.53 -14.01 0.33
C LEU A 53 6.71 -14.77 -0.72
N HIS A 54 7.13 -14.78 -1.98
CA HIS A 54 6.50 -15.61 -2.99
C HIS A 54 6.55 -17.11 -2.63
N ASN A 55 7.73 -17.60 -2.22
CA ASN A 55 7.89 -19.00 -1.87
C ASN A 55 7.29 -19.35 -0.49
N VAL A 56 7.40 -18.43 0.47
CA VAL A 56 6.98 -18.67 1.85
C VAL A 56 5.48 -18.49 2.01
N PHE A 57 4.92 -17.43 1.43
CA PHE A 57 3.52 -17.03 1.57
C PHE A 57 2.69 -17.37 0.32
N ASP A 58 3.02 -16.84 -0.86
CA ASP A 58 2.11 -16.90 -2.02
C ASP A 58 1.80 -18.35 -2.43
N LEU A 59 2.83 -19.19 -2.63
CA LEU A 59 2.67 -20.60 -3.01
C LEU A 59 1.94 -21.41 -1.94
N TRP A 60 2.25 -21.15 -0.66
CA TRP A 60 1.60 -21.84 0.45
C TRP A 60 0.12 -21.46 0.56
N ALA A 61 -0.20 -20.17 0.48
CA ALA A 61 -1.55 -19.66 0.59
C ALA A 61 -2.42 -20.12 -0.59
N HIS A 62 -1.85 -20.20 -1.79
CA HIS A 62 -2.52 -20.80 -2.94
C HIS A 62 -2.83 -22.29 -2.71
N GLY A 63 -1.85 -23.07 -2.26
CA GLY A 63 -2.07 -24.49 -1.93
C GLY A 63 -3.09 -24.70 -0.81
N TRP A 64 -3.06 -23.84 0.23
CA TRP A 64 -4.06 -23.86 1.31
C TRP A 64 -5.46 -23.59 0.76
N ARG A 65 -5.61 -22.55 -0.08
CA ARG A 65 -6.88 -22.19 -0.70
C ARG A 65 -7.47 -23.34 -1.50
N SER A 66 -6.67 -24.06 -2.29
CA SER A 66 -7.17 -25.17 -3.11
C SER A 66 -7.56 -26.42 -2.33
N ARG A 67 -7.09 -26.58 -1.08
CA ARG A 67 -7.28 -27.82 -0.29
C ARG A 67 -8.19 -27.65 0.91
N ALA A 68 -8.20 -26.47 1.53
CA ALA A 68 -8.81 -26.24 2.84
C ALA A 68 -9.91 -25.18 2.83
N ALA A 69 -10.06 -24.43 1.73
CA ALA A 69 -11.15 -23.48 1.57
C ALA A 69 -12.37 -24.17 0.95
N ALA A 70 -13.51 -24.00 1.61
CA ALA A 70 -14.84 -24.34 1.12
C ALA A 70 -15.54 -23.11 0.51
N GLY A 71 -15.23 -21.90 1.03
CA GLY A 71 -15.84 -20.64 0.58
C GLY A 71 -14.91 -19.76 -0.27
N ALA A 72 -15.41 -18.58 -0.64
CA ALA A 72 -14.61 -17.61 -1.38
C ALA A 72 -13.44 -17.06 -0.53
N VAL A 73 -12.22 -17.13 -1.08
CA VAL A 73 -11.01 -16.58 -0.47
C VAL A 73 -10.37 -15.55 -1.40
N ILE A 74 -10.08 -14.36 -0.87
CA ILE A 74 -9.40 -13.27 -1.57
C ILE A 74 -8.09 -12.99 -0.86
N LEU A 75 -6.98 -13.00 -1.60
CA LEU A 75 -5.66 -12.68 -1.07
C LEU A 75 -5.10 -11.48 -1.84
N VAL A 76 -4.68 -10.46 -1.11
CA VAL A 76 -4.01 -9.28 -1.66
C VAL A 76 -2.72 -9.09 -0.90
N ARG A 77 -1.59 -9.10 -1.61
CA ARG A 77 -0.27 -8.82 -1.05
C ARG A 77 0.34 -7.61 -1.76
N TYR A 78 0.97 -6.75 -0.98
CA TYR A 78 1.81 -5.67 -1.47
C TYR A 78 3.08 -5.63 -0.63
N ALA A 79 4.19 -6.08 -1.20
CA ALA A 79 5.41 -6.36 -0.44
C ALA A 79 5.10 -7.27 0.78
N ASP A 80 5.27 -6.76 1.99
CA ASP A 80 5.00 -7.40 3.28
C ASP A 80 3.57 -7.16 3.82
N ASP A 81 2.87 -6.14 3.33
CA ASP A 81 1.49 -5.85 3.72
C ASP A 81 0.53 -6.84 3.03
N ILE A 82 -0.19 -7.64 3.83
CA ILE A 82 -1.10 -8.68 3.36
C ILE A 82 -2.52 -8.43 3.89
N VAL A 83 -3.52 -8.57 3.02
CA VAL A 83 -4.94 -8.63 3.37
C VAL A 83 -5.52 -9.92 2.82
N ALA A 84 -6.14 -10.70 3.70
CA ALA A 84 -6.84 -11.94 3.36
C ALA A 84 -8.32 -11.82 3.74
N GLY A 85 -9.22 -12.05 2.79
CA GLY A 85 -10.66 -12.07 2.97
C GLY A 85 -11.20 -13.48 2.82
N PHE A 86 -12.12 -13.86 3.70
CA PHE A 86 -12.73 -15.19 3.75
C PHE A 86 -14.24 -15.04 3.85
N GLU A 87 -14.97 -15.95 3.22
CA GLU A 87 -16.42 -16.05 3.36
C GLU A 87 -16.81 -16.57 4.75
N HIS A 88 -16.09 -17.59 5.25
CA HIS A 88 -16.38 -18.18 6.56
C HIS A 88 -15.31 -17.80 7.60
N ARG A 89 -15.77 -17.45 8.81
CA ARG A 89 -14.90 -17.10 9.93
C ARG A 89 -13.95 -18.25 10.32
N ALA A 90 -14.45 -19.48 10.34
CA ALA A 90 -13.67 -20.66 10.69
C ALA A 90 -12.48 -20.87 9.72
N GLU A 91 -12.65 -20.54 8.44
CA GLU A 91 -11.56 -20.59 7.45
C GLU A 91 -10.50 -19.53 7.74
N ALA A 92 -10.91 -18.31 8.09
CA ALA A 92 -10.00 -17.24 8.45
C ALA A 92 -9.16 -17.59 9.69
N GLU A 93 -9.77 -18.22 10.70
CA GLU A 93 -9.10 -18.68 11.92
C GLU A 93 -8.09 -19.81 11.61
N ARG A 94 -8.50 -20.81 10.81
CA ARG A 94 -7.59 -21.88 10.37
C ARG A 94 -6.44 -21.35 9.52
N PHE A 95 -6.71 -20.43 8.60
CA PHE A 95 -5.68 -19.79 7.78
C PHE A 95 -4.69 -19.01 8.65
N MET A 96 -5.18 -18.24 9.62
CA MET A 96 -4.34 -17.47 10.54
C MET A 96 -3.41 -18.37 11.35
N ALA A 97 -3.93 -19.47 11.90
CA ALA A 97 -3.15 -20.44 12.66
C ALA A 97 -2.08 -21.11 11.77
N GLY A 98 -2.47 -21.57 10.58
CA GLY A 98 -1.55 -22.16 9.61
C GLY A 98 -0.48 -21.19 9.12
N LEU A 99 -0.86 -19.93 8.90
CA LEU A 99 0.06 -18.87 8.46
C LEU A 99 1.11 -18.57 9.53
N ARG A 100 0.70 -18.52 10.80
CA ARG A 100 1.63 -18.33 11.93
C ARG A 100 2.67 -19.45 11.98
N GLY A 101 2.22 -20.71 11.88
CA GLY A 101 3.13 -21.87 11.85
C GLY A 101 4.04 -21.84 10.62
N ARG A 102 3.49 -21.53 9.45
CA ARG A 102 4.24 -21.41 8.20
C ARG A 102 5.31 -20.35 8.30
N LEU A 103 4.99 -19.12 8.69
CA LEU A 103 5.96 -18.04 8.80
C LEU A 103 7.04 -18.35 9.84
N GLY A 104 6.65 -18.93 10.98
CA GLY A 104 7.59 -19.35 12.03
C GLY A 104 8.64 -20.34 11.52
N ALA A 105 8.24 -21.32 10.71
CA ALA A 105 9.17 -22.28 10.09
C ALA A 105 10.18 -21.64 9.12
N PHE A 106 9.92 -20.41 8.68
CA PHE A 106 10.78 -19.61 7.81
C PHE A 106 11.38 -18.39 8.55
N GLY A 107 11.43 -18.42 9.88
CA GLY A 107 12.03 -17.37 10.70
C GLY A 107 11.31 -16.02 10.64
N LEU A 108 10.05 -16.00 10.20
CA LEU A 108 9.21 -14.81 10.16
C LEU A 108 8.18 -14.85 11.29
N GLN A 109 7.92 -13.70 11.90
CA GLN A 109 6.89 -13.55 12.91
C GLN A 109 5.80 -12.59 12.44
N LEU A 110 4.54 -12.97 12.67
CA LEU A 110 3.41 -12.07 12.45
C LEU A 110 3.42 -10.98 13.52
N HIS A 111 3.27 -9.73 13.08
CA HIS A 111 3.21 -8.62 14.01
C HIS A 111 1.91 -8.72 14.84
N PRO A 112 1.99 -8.80 16.19
CA PRO A 112 0.84 -9.14 17.03
C PRO A 112 -0.25 -8.06 17.01
N VAL A 113 0.13 -6.79 16.95
CA VAL A 113 -0.83 -5.67 16.92
C VAL A 113 -1.45 -5.43 15.53
N LYS A 114 -0.69 -5.67 14.45
CA LYS A 114 -1.17 -5.42 13.07
C LYS A 114 -2.07 -6.54 12.58
N THR A 115 -1.83 -7.76 13.04
CA THR A 115 -2.51 -8.95 12.55
C THR A 115 -3.79 -9.18 13.37
N ARG A 116 -4.95 -8.87 12.79
CA ARG A 116 -6.24 -9.01 13.46
C ARG A 116 -7.28 -9.59 12.51
N LEU A 117 -8.21 -10.35 13.06
CA LEU A 117 -9.38 -10.85 12.34
C LEU A 117 -10.53 -9.87 12.52
N LEU A 118 -11.16 -9.45 11.41
CA LEU A 118 -12.21 -8.45 11.41
C LEU A 118 -13.44 -8.98 10.69
N GLU A 119 -14.62 -8.59 11.20
CA GLU A 119 -15.88 -8.78 10.48
C GLU A 119 -16.04 -7.68 9.43
N PHE A 120 -15.85 -8.03 8.17
CA PHE A 120 -15.88 -7.09 7.05
C PHE A 120 -16.60 -7.69 5.85
N GLY A 121 -17.44 -6.91 5.16
CA GLY A 121 -18.18 -7.37 3.98
C GLY A 121 -19.65 -7.01 3.97
N ARG A 122 -20.38 -7.54 2.97
CA ARG A 122 -21.81 -7.21 2.72
C ARG A 122 -22.71 -7.45 3.93
N GLY A 123 -22.52 -8.58 4.61
CA GLY A 123 -23.32 -8.98 5.77
C GLY A 123 -22.82 -8.45 7.11
N ALA A 124 -21.62 -7.86 7.18
CA ALA A 124 -20.98 -7.53 8.46
C ALA A 124 -21.82 -6.53 9.29
N ALA A 125 -22.39 -5.51 8.65
CA ALA A 125 -23.20 -4.52 9.34
C ALA A 125 -24.51 -5.12 9.89
N ALA A 126 -25.16 -5.99 9.13
CA ALA A 126 -26.40 -6.66 9.56
C ALA A 126 -26.14 -7.67 10.68
N ALA A 127 -25.12 -8.52 10.53
CA ALA A 127 -24.74 -9.53 11.52
C ALA A 127 -24.32 -8.89 12.87
N ARG A 128 -23.66 -7.73 12.84
CA ARG A 128 -23.32 -6.98 14.05
C ARG A 128 -24.53 -6.35 14.69
N ARG A 129 -25.43 -5.75 13.91
CA ARG A 129 -26.68 -5.19 14.41
C ARG A 129 -27.55 -6.25 15.10
N GLY A 130 -27.65 -7.44 14.52
CA GLY A 130 -28.36 -8.57 15.12
C GLY A 130 -27.79 -9.02 16.48
N ARG A 131 -26.51 -8.72 16.74
CA ARG A 131 -25.83 -8.96 18.03
C ARG A 131 -25.81 -7.73 18.95
N GLY A 132 -26.54 -6.66 18.63
CA GLY A 132 -26.51 -5.41 19.38
C GLY A 132 -25.19 -4.64 19.29
N LEU A 133 -24.30 -5.03 18.37
CA LEU A 133 -23.00 -4.41 18.19
C LEU A 133 -23.08 -3.20 17.25
N GLY A 134 -22.14 -2.25 17.44
CA GLY A 134 -21.99 -1.09 16.58
C GLY A 134 -21.51 -1.41 15.17
N LYS A 135 -21.15 -0.36 14.42
CA LYS A 135 -20.67 -0.45 13.03
C LYS A 135 -19.50 -1.45 12.90
N PRO A 136 -19.36 -2.10 11.72
CA PRO A 136 -18.20 -2.93 11.43
C PRO A 136 -16.90 -2.15 11.61
N GLU A 137 -15.86 -2.88 12.00
CA GLU A 137 -14.52 -2.34 12.13
C GLU A 137 -13.95 -1.93 10.77
N THR A 138 -12.88 -1.15 10.83
CA THR A 138 -12.16 -0.65 9.65
C THR A 138 -10.73 -1.17 9.70
N PHE A 139 -10.06 -1.19 8.55
CA PHE A 139 -8.63 -1.53 8.50
C PHE A 139 -7.88 -0.63 7.56
N ASP A 140 -6.59 -0.47 7.84
CA ASP A 140 -5.70 0.35 7.04
C ASP A 140 -4.90 -0.54 6.08
N PHE A 141 -4.84 -0.14 4.81
CA PHE A 141 -4.05 -0.82 3.78
C PHE A 141 -3.63 0.18 2.70
N LEU A 142 -2.36 0.18 2.31
CA LEU A 142 -1.79 1.02 1.25
C LEU A 142 -2.13 2.52 1.35
N GLY A 143 -2.08 3.09 2.55
CA GLY A 143 -2.35 4.52 2.76
C GLY A 143 -3.84 4.89 2.85
N PHE A 144 -4.75 3.89 2.82
CA PHE A 144 -6.18 4.09 2.94
C PHE A 144 -6.78 3.30 4.10
N THR A 145 -7.76 3.91 4.76
CA THR A 145 -8.69 3.22 5.67
C THR A 145 -9.86 2.68 4.86
N HIS A 146 -10.07 1.37 4.93
CA HIS A 146 -11.13 0.62 4.26
C HIS A 146 -12.33 0.46 5.19
N ILE A 147 -13.51 0.80 4.68
CA ILE A 147 -14.74 0.93 5.45
C ILE A 147 -15.88 0.23 4.70
N CYS A 148 -16.65 -0.58 5.41
CA CYS A 148 -17.93 -1.09 4.91
C CYS A 148 -18.91 0.07 4.73
N GLY A 149 -19.35 0.30 3.50
CA GLY A 149 -20.31 1.34 3.15
C GLY A 149 -21.37 0.85 2.17
N VAL A 150 -22.24 1.76 1.77
CA VAL A 150 -23.25 1.52 0.75
C VAL A 150 -23.17 2.63 -0.29
N THR A 151 -23.42 2.26 -1.54
CA THR A 151 -23.62 3.20 -2.64
C THR A 151 -24.92 3.99 -2.42
N ARG A 152 -25.12 5.06 -3.20
CA ARG A 152 -26.38 5.80 -3.24
C ARG A 152 -27.60 4.92 -3.56
N LYS A 153 -27.39 3.80 -4.25
CA LYS A 153 -28.43 2.82 -4.61
C LYS A 153 -28.59 1.69 -3.57
N GLY A 154 -28.04 1.85 -2.37
CA GLY A 154 -28.14 0.86 -1.28
C GLY A 154 -27.25 -0.38 -1.43
N LYS A 155 -26.60 -0.60 -2.59
CA LYS A 155 -25.67 -1.72 -2.78
C LYS A 155 -24.42 -1.56 -1.93
N PHE A 156 -23.93 -2.65 -1.34
CA PHE A 156 -22.68 -2.66 -0.58
C PHE A 156 -21.50 -2.15 -1.42
N SER A 157 -20.61 -1.38 -0.79
CA SER A 157 -19.37 -0.91 -1.39
C SER A 157 -18.28 -0.75 -0.33
N VAL A 158 -17.03 -0.98 -0.73
CA VAL A 158 -15.87 -0.72 0.12
C VAL A 158 -15.43 0.73 -0.09
N HIS A 159 -15.64 1.57 0.91
CA HIS A 159 -15.20 2.95 0.89
C HIS A 159 -13.73 3.03 1.31
N ARG A 160 -12.95 3.87 0.62
CA ARG A 160 -11.54 4.13 0.91
C ARG A 160 -11.38 5.59 1.28
N LYS A 161 -10.82 5.85 2.45
CA LYS A 161 -10.45 7.21 2.89
C LYS A 161 -8.96 7.30 3.10
N THR A 162 -8.33 8.41 2.71
CA THR A 162 -6.91 8.63 3.04
C THR A 162 -6.72 8.53 4.55
N ARG A 163 -5.72 7.74 4.98
CA ARG A 163 -5.43 7.61 6.40
C ARG A 163 -5.05 8.96 7.00
N ARG A 164 -5.56 9.24 8.20
CA ARG A 164 -5.39 10.54 8.87
C ARG A 164 -3.94 10.82 9.24
N ASP A 165 -3.20 9.80 9.65
CA ASP A 165 -1.78 9.89 9.98
C ASP A 165 -0.93 10.27 8.75
N ARG A 166 -1.18 9.62 7.59
CA ARG A 166 -0.50 9.94 6.32
C ARG A 166 -0.80 11.36 5.84
N LEU A 167 -2.06 11.78 5.92
CA LEU A 167 -2.47 13.16 5.61
C LEU A 167 -1.73 14.17 6.51
N ARG A 168 -1.71 13.92 7.83
CA ARG A 168 -1.05 14.78 8.81
C ARG A 168 0.46 14.84 8.59
N ALA A 169 1.09 13.69 8.32
CA ALA A 169 2.51 13.61 8.02
C ALA A 169 2.86 14.43 6.77
N LYS A 170 2.07 14.31 5.68
CA LYS A 170 2.32 15.11 4.47
C LYS A 170 2.11 16.60 4.69
N LEU A 171 1.08 17.00 5.44
CA LEU A 171 0.88 18.41 5.81
C LEU A 171 2.01 18.96 6.69
N ARG A 172 2.61 18.11 7.54
CA ARG A 172 3.78 18.48 8.35
C ARG A 172 5.00 18.71 7.46
N GLU A 173 5.27 17.80 6.52
CA GLU A 173 6.34 17.94 5.53
C GLU A 173 6.18 19.23 4.71
N VAL A 174 4.94 19.53 4.27
CA VAL A 174 4.62 20.77 3.56
C VAL A 174 4.91 21.99 4.43
N LYS A 175 4.48 21.98 5.70
CA LYS A 175 4.72 23.07 6.64
C LYS A 175 6.22 23.31 6.85
N ASP A 176 7.00 22.24 7.05
CA ASP A 176 8.44 22.35 7.32
C ASP A 176 9.20 22.80 6.07
N THR A 177 8.79 22.35 4.89
CA THR A 177 9.39 22.80 3.63
C THR A 177 9.02 24.25 3.30
N LEU A 178 7.77 24.67 3.54
CA LEU A 178 7.37 26.08 3.41
C LEU A 178 8.18 27.01 4.33
N ARG A 179 8.55 26.53 5.53
CA ARG A 179 9.43 27.30 6.44
C ARG A 179 10.85 27.44 5.90
N ARG A 180 11.42 26.39 5.30
CA ARG A 180 12.74 26.45 4.67
C ARG A 180 12.74 27.36 3.45
N ARG A 181 11.66 27.33 2.68
CA ARG A 181 11.42 28.15 1.50
C ARG A 181 10.88 29.55 1.84
N LEU A 182 10.98 30.01 3.09
CA LEU A 182 10.24 31.19 3.56
C LEU A 182 10.51 32.42 2.70
N HIS A 183 11.74 32.60 2.21
CA HIS A 183 12.16 33.78 1.45
C HIS A 183 12.14 33.59 -0.07
N ASP A 184 11.85 32.39 -0.58
CA ASP A 184 11.77 32.10 -2.02
C ASP A 184 10.70 32.98 -2.70
N PRO A 185 10.80 33.22 -4.02
CA PRO A 185 9.74 33.87 -4.78
C PRO A 185 8.37 33.15 -4.64
N ILE A 186 7.28 33.91 -4.68
CA ILE A 186 5.91 33.35 -4.55
C ILE A 186 5.62 32.35 -5.68
N GLU A 187 6.15 32.60 -6.88
CA GLU A 187 5.98 31.73 -8.04
C GLU A 187 6.65 30.37 -7.83
N GLU A 188 7.88 30.34 -7.32
CA GLU A 188 8.58 29.09 -7.00
C GLU A 188 7.86 28.30 -5.91
N GLN A 189 7.38 28.98 -4.86
CA GLN A 189 6.56 28.34 -3.84
C GLN A 189 5.27 27.77 -4.43
N GLY A 190 4.60 28.53 -5.30
CA GLY A 190 3.37 28.13 -5.96
C GLY A 190 3.55 26.92 -6.88
N ALA A 191 4.62 26.93 -7.69
CA ALA A 191 4.98 25.82 -8.58
C ALA A 191 5.30 24.55 -7.78
N TRP A 192 6.10 24.66 -6.72
CA TRP A 192 6.38 23.53 -5.84
C TRP A 192 5.12 23.00 -5.15
N LEU A 193 4.27 23.88 -4.60
CA LEU A 193 3.01 23.46 -3.98
C LEU A 193 2.06 22.80 -4.99
N ARG A 194 2.03 23.27 -6.24
CA ARG A 194 1.26 22.62 -7.32
C ARG A 194 1.73 21.19 -7.50
N GLN A 195 3.04 20.94 -7.61
CA GLN A 195 3.60 19.59 -7.72
C GLN A 195 3.25 18.70 -6.53
N VAL A 196 3.36 19.23 -5.30
CA VAL A 196 3.00 18.48 -4.09
C VAL A 196 1.52 18.08 -4.08
N VAL A 197 0.62 19.02 -4.42
CA VAL A 197 -0.82 18.73 -4.45
C VAL A 197 -1.16 17.77 -5.59
N GLN A 198 -0.56 17.93 -6.76
CA GLN A 198 -0.73 17.01 -7.88
C GLN A 198 -0.27 15.59 -7.52
N GLY A 199 0.91 15.42 -6.93
CA GLY A 199 1.40 14.12 -6.48
C GLY A 199 0.48 13.48 -5.44
N PHE A 200 -0.01 14.27 -4.47
CA PHE A 200 -0.97 13.77 -3.49
C PHE A 200 -2.29 13.32 -4.15
N PHE A 201 -2.81 14.08 -5.12
CA PHE A 201 -4.02 13.71 -5.86
C PHE A 201 -3.80 12.48 -6.74
N ALA A 202 -2.67 12.38 -7.43
CA ALA A 202 -2.33 11.26 -8.28
C ALA A 202 -2.41 9.92 -7.52
N TYR A 203 -2.07 9.88 -6.24
CA TYR A 203 -2.22 8.67 -5.42
C TYR A 203 -3.61 8.55 -4.75
N HIS A 204 -4.10 9.64 -4.15
CA HIS A 204 -5.27 9.58 -3.26
C HIS A 204 -6.63 9.88 -3.93
N ALA A 205 -6.67 10.24 -5.21
CA ALA A 205 -7.90 10.60 -5.93
C ALA A 205 -8.76 9.37 -6.32
N VAL A 206 -9.09 8.55 -5.33
CA VAL A 206 -9.94 7.36 -5.44
C VAL A 206 -11.40 7.70 -5.14
N PRO A 207 -12.37 6.92 -5.67
CA PRO A 207 -13.79 7.12 -5.38
C PRO A 207 -14.07 7.16 -3.88
N ASN A 208 -15.03 8.00 -3.49
CA ASN A 208 -15.42 8.30 -2.10
C ASN A 208 -14.37 9.04 -1.23
N ASN A 209 -13.26 9.51 -1.81
CA ASN A 209 -12.19 10.20 -1.07
C ASN A 209 -12.06 11.71 -1.38
N ILE A 210 -12.99 12.29 -2.16
CA ILE A 210 -12.94 13.70 -2.60
C ILE A 210 -12.84 14.70 -1.44
N GLN A 211 -13.49 14.40 -0.30
CA GLN A 211 -13.45 15.24 0.89
C GLN A 211 -12.03 15.35 1.47
N ALA A 212 -11.25 14.27 1.44
CA ALA A 212 -9.87 14.28 1.93
C ALA A 212 -8.97 15.11 1.00
N LEU A 213 -9.17 15.03 -0.32
CA LEU A 213 -8.45 15.86 -1.29
C LEU A 213 -8.74 17.35 -1.09
N GLY A 214 -10.02 17.69 -0.93
CA GLY A 214 -10.46 19.07 -0.66
C GLY A 214 -9.89 19.59 0.67
N ALA A 215 -9.90 18.75 1.72
CA ALA A 215 -9.29 19.08 2.99
C ALA A 215 -7.77 19.31 2.86
N PHE A 216 -7.05 18.45 2.15
CA PHE A 216 -5.61 18.59 1.91
C PHE A 216 -5.29 19.91 1.19
N ARG A 217 -5.98 20.21 0.09
CA ARG A 217 -5.82 21.45 -0.67
C ARG A 217 -6.07 22.69 0.20
N ARG A 218 -7.18 22.70 0.94
CA ARG A 218 -7.56 23.82 1.81
C ARG A 218 -6.55 24.02 2.93
N LEU A 219 -6.08 22.95 3.58
CA LEU A 219 -5.09 23.04 4.65
C LEU A 219 -3.72 23.47 4.12
N THR A 220 -3.32 22.99 2.94
CA THR A 220 -2.11 23.44 2.25
C THR A 220 -2.17 24.95 1.96
N GLY A 221 -3.29 25.44 1.40
CA GLY A 221 -3.48 26.88 1.19
C GLY A 221 -3.45 27.70 2.48
N ARG A 222 -4.00 27.18 3.58
CA ARG A 222 -3.90 27.82 4.91
C ARG A 222 -2.46 27.86 5.43
N LEU A 223 -1.69 26.79 5.25
CA LEU A 223 -0.28 26.76 5.64
C LEU A 223 0.54 27.77 4.83
N TRP A 224 0.27 27.86 3.53
CA TRP A 224 0.94 28.82 2.65
C TRP A 224 0.64 30.26 3.06
N GLY A 225 -0.64 30.62 3.22
CA GLY A 225 -1.03 31.96 3.67
C GLY A 225 -0.46 32.33 5.04
N ARG A 226 -0.38 31.39 5.99
CA ARG A 226 0.27 31.61 7.29
C ARG A 226 1.78 31.81 7.18
N THR A 227 2.41 31.23 6.18
CA THR A 227 3.86 31.35 5.95
C THR A 227 4.19 32.69 5.30
N LEU A 228 3.39 33.13 4.32
CA LEU A 228 3.55 34.45 3.69
C LEU A 228 3.44 35.58 4.72
N ARG A 229 2.45 35.51 5.63
CA ARG A 229 2.27 36.44 6.75
C ARG A 229 3.44 36.53 7.73
N ARG A 230 4.39 35.59 7.68
CA ARG A 230 5.60 35.60 8.52
C ARG A 230 6.79 36.26 7.84
N ARG A 231 6.71 36.61 6.55
CA ARG A 231 7.80 37.24 5.81
C ARG A 231 8.04 38.70 6.20
N SER A 232 7.00 39.40 6.60
CA SER A 232 7.09 40.80 7.03
C SER A 232 6.22 41.03 8.26
N GLN A 233 6.77 41.76 9.24
CA GLN A 233 6.04 42.17 10.44
C GLN A 233 4.86 43.09 10.14
N LYS A 234 4.84 43.72 8.95
CA LYS A 234 3.75 44.60 8.48
C LYS A 234 2.76 43.87 7.56
N ASP A 235 2.93 42.58 7.30
CA ASP A 235 2.10 41.86 6.34
C ASP A 235 0.65 41.69 6.85
N ARG A 236 -0.31 42.25 6.09
CA ARG A 236 -1.75 42.14 6.31
C ARG A 236 -2.47 41.33 5.24
N THR A 237 -1.75 40.48 4.48
CA THR A 237 -2.29 39.74 3.33
C THR A 237 -3.67 39.15 3.64
N PRO A 238 -4.75 39.68 3.03
CA PRO A 238 -6.10 39.28 3.36
C PRO A 238 -6.33 37.86 2.84
N TRP A 239 -7.27 37.15 3.48
CA TRP A 239 -7.58 35.79 3.07
C TRP A 239 -8.07 35.70 1.61
N GLY A 240 -8.67 36.77 1.08
CA GLY A 240 -9.03 36.90 -0.33
C GLY A 240 -7.84 36.81 -1.30
N ALA A 241 -6.70 37.44 -0.96
CA ALA A 241 -5.48 37.35 -1.76
C ALA A 241 -4.88 35.93 -1.73
N VAL A 242 -4.85 35.29 -0.55
CA VAL A 242 -4.45 33.87 -0.42
C VAL A 242 -5.36 32.96 -1.24
N THR A 243 -6.66 33.26 -1.29
CA THR A 243 -7.63 32.49 -2.07
C THR A 243 -7.34 32.59 -3.56
N LYS A 244 -6.98 33.77 -4.07
CA LYS A 244 -6.56 33.96 -5.47
C LYS A 244 -5.30 33.15 -5.78
N LEU A 245 -4.28 33.20 -4.91
CA LEU A 245 -3.06 32.40 -5.06
C LEU A 245 -3.35 30.90 -5.07
N VAL A 246 -4.18 30.42 -4.14
CA VAL A 246 -4.59 29.01 -4.06
C VAL A 246 -5.39 28.60 -5.30
N ALA A 247 -6.26 29.47 -5.82
CA ALA A 247 -7.02 29.21 -7.04
C ALA A 247 -6.13 29.14 -8.28
N HIS A 248 -5.12 30.01 -8.37
CA HIS A 248 -4.18 30.04 -9.48
C HIS A 248 -3.23 28.83 -9.47
N TRP A 249 -2.64 28.50 -8.31
CA TRP A 249 -1.57 27.51 -8.21
C TRP A 249 -2.05 26.09 -7.86
N LEU A 250 -3.02 25.94 -6.96
CA LEU A 250 -3.38 24.61 -6.45
C LEU A 250 -4.54 24.00 -7.24
N PRO A 251 -4.34 22.82 -7.89
CA PRO A 251 -5.37 22.20 -8.71
C PRO A 251 -6.62 21.90 -7.89
N LYS A 252 -7.79 21.95 -8.52
CA LYS A 252 -9.05 21.56 -7.90
C LYS A 252 -9.11 20.04 -7.72
N PRO A 253 -9.68 19.54 -6.62
CA PRO A 253 -9.78 18.09 -6.37
C PRO A 253 -10.76 17.46 -7.36
N HIS A 254 -10.33 16.41 -8.04
CA HIS A 254 -11.16 15.57 -8.91
C HIS A 254 -10.81 14.10 -8.66
N ILE A 255 -11.76 13.20 -8.88
CA ILE A 255 -11.49 11.76 -8.82
C ILE A 255 -10.84 11.35 -10.15
N ILE A 256 -9.63 10.81 -10.06
CA ILE A 256 -8.82 10.39 -11.22
C ILE A 256 -8.95 8.89 -11.42
N HIS A 257 -9.06 8.13 -10.33
CA HIS A 257 -9.05 6.67 -10.39
C HIS A 257 -10.46 6.10 -10.59
N PRO A 258 -10.61 5.06 -11.42
CA PRO A 258 -11.87 4.35 -11.53
C PRO A 258 -12.19 3.57 -10.24
N TRP A 259 -13.43 3.06 -10.18
CA TRP A 259 -13.88 2.18 -9.11
C TRP A 259 -13.03 0.90 -9.04
N PRO A 260 -12.85 0.28 -7.85
CA PRO A 260 -11.98 -0.87 -7.66
C PRO A 260 -12.25 -2.03 -8.64
N ASP A 261 -13.52 -2.32 -8.89
CA ASP A 261 -14.01 -3.34 -9.82
C ASP A 261 -13.50 -3.12 -11.24
N ARG A 262 -13.30 -1.87 -11.66
CA ARG A 262 -12.70 -1.54 -12.97
C ARG A 262 -11.19 -1.38 -12.89
N ARG A 263 -10.68 -0.77 -11.82
CA ARG A 263 -9.26 -0.47 -11.63
C ARG A 263 -8.41 -1.72 -11.47
N PHE A 264 -8.95 -2.72 -10.79
CA PHE A 264 -8.26 -3.96 -10.45
C PHE A 264 -8.90 -5.19 -11.10
N ALA A 265 -9.81 -4.99 -12.07
CA ALA A 265 -10.20 -6.08 -12.96
C ALA A 265 -8.93 -6.61 -13.62
N ALA A 266 -8.51 -7.82 -13.24
CA ALA A 266 -7.44 -8.51 -13.93
C ALA A 266 -7.98 -8.88 -15.32
N THR A 267 -7.71 -8.03 -16.31
CA THR A 267 -8.04 -8.30 -17.72
C THR A 267 -7.22 -9.47 -18.24
N HIS A 268 -6.05 -9.70 -17.65
CA HIS A 268 -5.17 -10.84 -17.92
C HIS A 268 -4.81 -11.50 -16.57
N PRO A 269 -5.56 -12.51 -16.11
CA PRO A 269 -5.11 -13.32 -14.99
C PRO A 269 -3.82 -14.02 -15.43
N ARG A 270 -2.66 -13.59 -14.92
CA ARG A 270 -1.41 -14.35 -15.05
C ARG A 270 -1.54 -15.60 -14.19
N TRP A 271 -2.23 -16.60 -14.73
CA TRP A 271 -1.98 -17.99 -14.44
C TRP A 271 -0.65 -18.32 -15.13
N GLU A 272 0.42 -18.49 -14.35
CA GLU A 272 1.54 -19.31 -14.81
C GLU A 272 1.26 -20.74 -14.31
N PRO A 273 0.81 -21.68 -15.18
CA PRO A 273 0.91 -23.09 -14.87
C PRO A 273 2.39 -23.48 -14.88
N GLY A 274 2.87 -24.01 -13.76
CA GLY A 274 4.07 -24.85 -13.67
C GLY A 274 5.31 -24.44 -14.47
N ALA A 275 6.25 -23.76 -13.81
CA ALA A 275 7.65 -23.82 -14.24
C ALA A 275 8.41 -24.86 -13.39
N GLY A 276 7.95 -26.10 -13.49
CA GLY A 276 8.83 -27.21 -13.87
C GLY A 276 8.31 -27.62 -15.25
N ILE A 277 9.13 -27.75 -16.29
CA ILE A 277 10.05 -28.86 -16.40
C ILE A 277 11.07 -28.55 -17.52
N PRO A 278 12.34 -28.99 -17.36
CA PRO A 278 13.36 -29.03 -18.42
C PRO A 278 12.89 -29.84 -19.63
N HIS A 279 13.41 -29.51 -20.80
CA HIS A 279 13.28 -30.23 -22.07
C HIS A 279 12.90 -31.73 -21.99
N ALA A 280 11.76 -32.08 -22.59
CA ALA A 280 11.56 -33.34 -23.31
C ALA A 280 10.31 -33.18 -24.20
N GLY A 281 10.48 -33.36 -25.52
CA GLY A 281 9.40 -33.27 -26.50
C GLY A 281 8.58 -34.54 -26.59
N PHE A 282 7.40 -34.42 -27.20
CA PHE A 282 6.80 -35.43 -28.08
C PHE A 282 5.94 -34.69 -29.13
N CYS A 283 6.13 -35.09 -30.39
CA CYS A 283 5.39 -34.64 -31.57
C CYS A 283 4.10 -35.47 -31.80
N ALA A 284 3.37 -35.03 -32.84
CA ALA A 284 2.21 -35.61 -33.52
C ALA A 284 0.87 -35.11 -32.97
N GLY A 285 -0.07 -34.60 -33.77
CA GLY A 285 -0.24 -34.45 -35.21
C GLY A 285 -1.66 -33.88 -35.38
N GLY A 286 -1.89 -32.90 -36.24
CA GLY A 286 -2.46 -33.19 -37.56
C GLY A 286 -3.87 -32.57 -37.64
N ALA A 287 -3.98 -31.62 -38.57
CA ALA A 287 -5.12 -30.99 -39.24
C ALA A 287 -6.44 -31.80 -39.34
N PRO A 288 -7.58 -31.18 -39.76
CA PRO A 288 -7.72 -29.87 -40.45
C PRO A 288 -8.36 -28.75 -39.65
#